data_AF-A0A0Q8S5F6-F1
#
_entry.id   AF-A0A0Q8S5F6-F1
#
_cell.length_a   1.000
_cell.length_b   1.000
_cell.length_c   1.000
_cell.angle_alpha   90.00
_cell.angle_beta   90.00
_cell.angle_gamma   90.00
#
_symmetry.space_group_name_H-M   'P 1'
#
loop_
_entity.id
_entity.type
_entity.pdbx_description
1 polymer ?
#
loop_
_entity_poly.entity_id
_entity_poly.type
_entity_poly.pdbx_seq_one_letter_code
_entity_poly.pdbx_strand_id
1 'polypeptide(L)' 'MDPAAYYYMPLFKPGAFVHLGLSRETVSHIVVRRDAMMVYLVGHESPVHPDALRLAPTAFHLARVPDRI' A
#
# COMPACT_ATOMS: atom_id res chain seq x y z
N MET A 1 -0.76 15.56 20.22
CA MET A 1 0.08 14.95 19.17
C MET A 1 0.15 15.99 18.07
N ASP A 2 1.34 16.46 17.71
CA ASP A 2 1.49 17.51 16.70
C ASP A 2 1.19 16.93 15.29
N PRO A 3 0.16 17.43 14.57
CA PRO A 3 -0.14 16.99 13.22
C PRO A 3 1.02 17.18 12.24
N ALA A 4 1.95 18.10 12.50
CA ALA A 4 3.14 18.33 11.69
C ALA A 4 4.17 17.19 11.79
N ALA A 5 3.98 16.21 12.68
CA ALA A 5 4.89 15.07 12.83
C ALA A 5 4.66 13.95 11.80
N TYR A 6 3.55 13.99 11.06
CA TYR A 6 3.12 12.90 10.19
C TYR A 6 2.93 13.33 8.74
N TYR A 7 3.31 12.44 7.84
CA TYR A 7 3.00 12.53 6.42
C TYR A 7 2.06 11.39 6.04
N TYR A 8 1.01 11.69 5.29
CA TYR A 8 0.02 10.69 4.88
C TYR A 8 0.19 10.36 3.40
N MET A 9 0.42 9.08 3.10
CA MET A 9 0.45 8.59 1.71
C MET A 9 0.01 7.13 1.61
N PRO A 10 -0.44 6.67 0.44
CA PRO A 10 -0.71 5.25 0.21
C PRO A 10 0.56 4.40 0.41
N LEU A 11 0.42 3.26 1.09
CA LEU A 11 1.49 2.29 1.25
C LEU A 11 1.01 0.90 0.88
N PHE A 12 1.40 0.42 -0.30
CA PHE A 12 1.20 -0.98 -0.67
C PHE A 12 2.17 -1.86 0.11
N LYS A 13 1.62 -2.80 0.88
CA LYS A 13 2.38 -3.84 1.59
C LYS A 13 1.58 -5.14 1.62
N PRO A 14 2.23 -6.32 1.73
CA PRO A 14 1.54 -7.58 1.96
C PRO A 14 0.53 -7.48 3.12
N GLY A 15 -0.67 -8.03 2.92
CA GLY A 15 -1.77 -7.98 3.89
C GLY A 15 -2.54 -6.66 3.94
N ALA A 16 -2.15 -5.62 3.19
CA ALA A 16 -2.93 -4.40 3.09
C ALA A 16 -4.26 -4.65 2.36
N PHE A 17 -5.33 -3.99 2.82
CA PHE A 17 -6.62 -4.00 2.14
C PHE A 17 -6.69 -2.86 1.12
N VAL A 18 -7.12 -3.18 -0.10
CA VAL A 18 -7.31 -2.23 -1.20
C VAL A 18 -8.70 -2.41 -1.79
N HIS A 19 -9.18 -1.42 -2.53
CA HIS A 19 -10.40 -1.56 -3.33
C HIS A 19 -10.07 -1.59 -4.81
N LEU A 20 -10.55 -2.63 -5.49
CA LEU A 20 -10.58 -2.71 -6.95
C LEU A 20 -12.04 -2.51 -7.39
N GLY A 21 -12.35 -1.30 -7.88
CA GLY A 21 -13.74 -0.89 -8.09
C GLY A 21 -14.53 -0.90 -6.79
N LEU A 22 -15.52 -1.79 -6.70
CA LEU A 22 -16.37 -2.00 -5.52
C LEU A 22 -15.90 -3.17 -4.64
N SER A 23 -14.97 -4.00 -5.10
CA SER A 23 -14.49 -5.15 -4.35
C SER A 23 -13.39 -4.75 -3.38
N ARG A 24 -13.41 -5.35 -2.19
CA ARG A 24 -12.33 -5.26 -1.21
C ARG A 24 -11.40 -6.44 -1.39
N GLU A 25 -10.14 -6.14 -1.71
CA GLU A 25 -9.11 -7.10 -2.03
C GLU A 25 -7.97 -7.04 -1.01
N THR A 26 -7.16 -8.09 -0.95
CA THR A 26 -5.97 -8.16 -0.08
C THR A 26 -4.72 -8.24 -0.93
N VAL A 27 -3.74 -7.39 -0.62
CA VAL A 27 -2.42 -7.42 -1.28
C VAL A 27 -1.66 -8.67 -0.84
N SER A 28 -1.24 -9.48 -1.80
CA SER A 28 -0.33 -10.60 -1.59
C SER A 28 1.12 -10.12 -1.53
N HIS A 29 1.59 -9.49 -2.60
CA HIS A 29 2.95 -8.98 -2.71
C HIS A 29 3.03 -7.86 -3.76
N ILE A 30 4.17 -7.16 -3.78
CA ILE A 30 4.44 -6.06 -4.69
C ILE A 30 5.71 -6.39 -5.44
N VAL A 31 5.68 -6.18 -6.76
CA VAL A 31 6.86 -6.29 -7.61
C VAL A 31 7.14 -4.91 -8.19
N VAL A 32 8.39 -4.45 -8.02
CA VAL A 32 8.89 -3.25 -8.67
C VAL A 32 9.94 -3.67 -9.70
N ARG A 33 9.74 -3.29 -10.95
CA ARG A 33 10.70 -3.55 -12.04
C ARG A 33 10.83 -2.35 -12.93
N ARG A 34 12.08 -1.90 -13.13
CA ARG A 34 12.42 -0.69 -13.90
C ARG A 34 11.55 0.48 -13.46
N ASP A 35 10.58 0.86 -14.29
CA ASP A 35 9.74 2.04 -14.13
C ASP A 35 8.28 1.69 -13.79
N ALA A 36 8.02 0.43 -13.41
CA ALA A 36 6.68 -0.05 -13.11
C ALA A 36 6.61 -0.71 -11.73
N MET A 37 5.50 -0.45 -11.05
CA MET A 37 5.08 -1.17 -9.85
C MET A 37 3.84 -2.00 -10.20
N MET A 38 3.84 -3.26 -9.76
CA MET A 38 2.76 -4.21 -9.96
C MET A 38 2.30 -4.74 -8.60
N VAL A 39 0.99 -4.68 -8.36
CA VAL A 39 0.39 -5.16 -7.10
C VAL A 39 -0.31 -6.48 -7.37
N TYR A 40 0.13 -7.52 -6.68
CA TYR A 40 -0.52 -8.83 -6.75
C TYR A 40 -1.54 -8.95 -5.62
N LEU A 41 -2.75 -9.35 -5.98
CA LEU A 41 -3.85 -9.57 -5.04
C LEU A 41 -4.01 -11.05 -4.74
N VAL A 42 -4.46 -11.38 -3.53
CA VAL A 42 -4.72 -12.77 -3.13
C VAL A 42 -5.79 -13.38 -4.04
N GLY A 43 -5.46 -14.48 -4.72
CA GLY A 43 -6.40 -15.20 -5.60
C GLY A 43 -6.55 -14.62 -7.00
N HIS A 44 -5.84 -13.53 -7.35
CA HIS A 44 -5.82 -12.98 -8.71
C HIS A 44 -4.60 -13.52 -9.47
N GLU A 45 -4.81 -13.97 -10.70
CA GLU A 45 -3.72 -14.53 -11.52
C GLU A 45 -2.80 -13.45 -12.12
N SER A 46 -3.36 -12.27 -12.43
CA SER A 46 -2.63 -11.17 -13.04
C SER A 46 -2.39 -10.04 -12.04
N PRO A 47 -1.24 -9.34 -12.13
CA PRO A 47 -1.01 -8.14 -11.32
C PRO A 47 -1.95 -7.02 -11.74
N VAL A 48 -2.26 -6.15 -10.78
CA VAL A 48 -3.06 -4.95 -10.97
C VAL A 48 -2.13 -3.73 -10.90
N HIS A 49 -2.32 -2.79 -11.83
CA HIS A 49 -1.62 -1.51 -11.78
C HIS A 49 -2.04 -0.72 -10.53
N PRO A 50 -1.12 -0.09 -9.78
CA PRO A 50 -1.46 0.61 -8.53
C PRO A 50 -2.54 1.68 -8.70
N ASP A 51 -2.57 2.38 -9.84
CA ASP A 51 -3.56 3.43 -10.11
C ASP A 51 -5.01 2.91 -10.24
N ALA A 52 -5.19 1.61 -10.48
CA ALA A 52 -6.52 0.98 -10.49
C ALA A 52 -7.02 0.64 -9.07
N LEU A 53 -6.16 0.77 -8.05
CA LEU A 53 -6.44 0.40 -6.67
C LEU A 53 -6.64 1.65 -5.80
N ARG A 54 -7.68 1.63 -4.97
CA ARG A 54 -7.87 2.64 -3.93
C ARG A 54 -7.45 2.08 -2.58
N LEU A 55 -6.57 2.81 -1.91
CA LEU A 55 -6.01 2.46 -0.61
C LEU A 55 -6.13 3.66 0.34
N ALA A 56 -6.52 3.41 1.59
CA ALA A 56 -6.53 4.45 2.61
C ALA A 56 -5.09 4.95 2.89
N PRO A 57 -4.88 6.25 3.11
CA PRO A 57 -3.56 6.78 3.44
C PRO A 57 -3.00 6.13 4.70
N THR A 58 -1.71 5.81 4.69
CA THR A 58 -0.96 5.37 5.85
C THR A 58 -0.22 6.58 6.43
N ALA A 59 -0.22 6.69 7.76
CA ALA A 59 0.55 7.71 8.47
C ALA A 59 2.02 7.28 8.58
N PHE A 60 2.93 8.12 8.10
CA PHE A 60 4.37 7.97 8.20
C PHE A 60 4.91 9.00 9.18
N HIS A 61 5.79 8.57 10.08
CA HIS A 61 6.54 9.49 10.92
C HIS A 61 7.63 10.17 10.10
N LEU A 62 7.77 11.49 10.25
CA LEU A 62 8.85 12.26 9.61
C LEU A 62 10.21 12.09 10.31
N ALA A 63 10.22 11.52 11.52
CA ALA A 63 11.43 11.16 12.25
C ALA A 63 11.59 9.65 12.28
N ARG A 64 12.85 9.18 12.35
CA ARG A 64 13.15 7.76 12.56
C ARG A 64 12.60 7.32 13.91
N VAL A 65 11.70 6.35 13.89
CA VAL A 65 11.16 5.69 15.09
C VAL A 65 11.79 4.29 15.16
N PRO A 66 12.26 3.82 16.33
CA PRO A 66 12.70 2.45 16.48
C PRO A 66 11.59 1.47 16.10
N ASP A 67 11.94 0.36 15.46
CA ASP A 67 10.97 -0.71 15.21
C ASP A 67 10.38 -1.17 16.55
N ARG A 68 9.05 -1.24 16.63
CA ARG A 68 8.38 -1.85 17.79
C ARG A 68 8.60 -3.35 17.71
N ILE A 69 9.46 -3.85 18.61
CA ILE A 69 9.68 -5.28 18.90
C ILE A 69 8.39 -5.88 19.46
#